data_AF-A0A7J9D025-F1
#
_entry.id   AF-A0A7J9D025-F1
#
_cell.length_a   1.000
_cell.length_b   1.000
_cell.length_c   1.000
_cell.angle_alpha   90.00
_cell.angle_beta   90.00
_cell.angle_gamma   90.00
#
_symmetry.space_group_name_H-M   'P 1'
#
loop_
_entity.id
_entity.type
_entity.pdbx_description
1 polymer ?
#
loop_
_entity_poly.entity_id
_entity_poly.type
_entity_poly.pdbx_seq_one_letter_code
_entity_poly.pdbx_strand_id
1 'polypeptide(L)'
;MDREYTSLAFLLDVFLFWRPVDKFYFIINLDHMMKREEIQWRHLDKCLNILQKKYSYDWVLAMKRDPVLKSIFKHTESSCLTNSYASVVRYCFNVYCHYNDNITLK
;
A
#
# COMPACT_ATOMS: atom_id res chain seq x y z
N MET A 1 -20.07 -5.68 -27.60
CA MET A 1 -19.25 -4.98 -26.59
C MET A 1 -17.93 -4.67 -27.26
N ASP A 2 -17.83 -3.46 -27.78
CA ASP A 2 -16.69 -2.99 -28.55
C ASP A 2 -15.44 -2.95 -27.68
N ARG A 3 -14.36 -3.58 -28.19
CA ARG A 3 -13.03 -3.47 -27.61
C ARG A 3 -12.52 -2.07 -27.93
N GLU A 4 -12.59 -1.17 -26.97
CA GLU A 4 -11.87 0.10 -27.06
C GLU A 4 -10.37 -0.20 -27.16
N TYR A 5 -9.79 0.22 -28.29
CA TYR A 5 -8.37 0.16 -28.57
C TYR A 5 -7.60 0.95 -27.51
N THR A 6 -7.12 0.24 -26.49
CA THR A 6 -6.10 0.76 -25.60
C THR A 6 -4.79 0.75 -26.38
N SER A 7 -4.20 1.93 -26.62
CA SER A 7 -2.98 2.03 -27.41
C SER A 7 -1.88 1.14 -26.81
N LEU A 8 -0.94 0.67 -27.64
CA LEU A 8 0.18 -0.14 -27.15
C LEU A 8 0.95 0.58 -26.02
N ALA A 9 1.06 1.91 -26.10
CA ALA A 9 1.65 2.72 -25.04
C ALA A 9 0.89 2.57 -23.71
N PHE A 10 -0.45 2.63 -23.73
CA PHE A 10 -1.26 2.40 -22.52
C PHE A 10 -1.08 0.99 -21.95
N LEU A 11 -0.92 -0.03 -22.81
CA LEU A 11 -0.65 -1.41 -22.36
C LEU A 11 0.73 -1.55 -21.73
N LEU A 12 1.73 -0.82 -22.22
CA LEU A 12 3.09 -0.83 -21.66
C LEU A 12 3.16 -0.07 -20.32
N ASP A 13 2.28 0.90 -20.09
CA ASP A 13 2.17 1.62 -18.81
C ASP A 13 1.45 0.82 -17.71
N VAL A 14 0.96 -0.39 -18.01
CA VAL A 14 0.26 -1.22 -17.02
C VAL A 14 1.22 -1.69 -15.91
N PHE A 15 0.72 -1.71 -14.67
CA PHE A 15 1.42 -2.21 -13.48
C PHE A 15 2.13 -3.56 -13.68
N LEU A 16 1.68 -4.40 -14.60
CA LEU A 16 2.32 -5.68 -14.89
C LEU A 16 3.78 -5.52 -15.33
N PHE A 17 4.06 -4.51 -16.16
CA PHE A 17 5.38 -4.27 -16.76
C PHE A 17 6.31 -3.39 -15.89
N TRP A 18 5.79 -2.83 -14.81
CA TRP A 18 6.59 -2.01 -13.91
C TRP A 18 7.65 -2.86 -13.22
N ARG A 19 8.85 -2.29 -13.05
CA ARG A 19 9.90 -2.95 -12.26
C ARG A 19 9.44 -3.02 -10.81
N PRO A 20 9.94 -3.99 -10.02
CA PRO A 20 9.60 -4.08 -8.60
C PRO A 20 9.80 -2.75 -7.86
N VAL A 21 10.89 -2.04 -8.12
CA VAL A 21 11.20 -0.76 -7.51
C VAL A 21 10.15 0.33 -7.81
N ASP A 22 9.63 0.38 -9.04
CA ASP A 22 8.64 1.39 -9.44
C ASP A 22 7.29 1.13 -8.74
N LYS A 23 6.92 -0.15 -8.56
CA LYS A 23 5.74 -0.56 -7.77
C LYS A 23 5.86 -0.13 -6.31
N PHE A 24 7.04 -0.29 -5.71
CA PHE A 24 7.29 0.18 -4.34
C PHE A 24 7.20 1.70 -4.24
N TYR A 25 7.82 2.44 -5.16
CA TYR A 25 7.73 3.91 -5.16
C TYR A 25 6.30 4.42 -5.32
N PHE A 26 5.47 3.72 -6.09
CA PHE A 26 4.05 4.05 -6.17
C PHE A 26 3.34 3.93 -4.83
N ILE A 27 3.59 2.86 -4.06
CA ILE A 27 3.00 2.70 -2.72
C ILE A 27 3.48 3.79 -1.77
N ILE A 28 4.77 4.15 -1.82
CA ILE A 28 5.34 5.24 -1.02
C ILE A 28 4.70 6.59 -1.36
N ASN A 29 4.58 6.89 -2.66
CA ASN A 29 3.94 8.12 -3.11
C ASN A 29 2.46 8.16 -2.71
N LEU A 30 1.76 7.03 -2.77
CA LEU A 30 0.38 6.93 -2.33
C LEU A 30 0.24 7.25 -0.83
N ASP A 31 1.14 6.74 0.02
CA ASP A 31 1.18 7.09 1.45
C ASP A 31 1.42 8.59 1.67
N HIS A 32 2.36 9.20 0.93
CA HIS A 32 2.60 10.63 0.99
C HIS A 32 1.38 11.47 0.59
N MET A 33 0.72 11.12 -0.51
CA MET A 33 -0.51 11.79 -0.96
C MET A 33 -1.63 11.67 0.09
N MET A 34 -1.75 10.50 0.74
CA MET A 34 -2.69 10.31 1.83
C MET A 34 -2.36 11.15 3.07
N LYS A 35 -1.08 11.27 3.45
CA LYS A 35 -0.63 12.11 4.57
C LYS A 35 -0.86 13.60 4.31
N ARG A 36 -0.78 14.03 3.06
CA ARG A 36 -1.09 15.40 2.61
C ARG A 36 -2.58 15.65 2.41
N GLU A 37 -3.42 14.65 2.65
CA GLU A 37 -4.87 14.70 2.44
C GLU A 37 -5.29 14.95 0.97
N GLU A 38 -4.35 14.84 0.02
CA GLU A 38 -4.63 14.89 -1.43
C GLU A 38 -5.54 13.72 -1.84
N ILE A 39 -5.40 12.58 -1.15
CA ILE A 39 -6.28 11.42 -1.28
C ILE A 39 -6.86 11.10 0.10
N GLN A 40 -8.18 11.21 0.23
CA GLN A 40 -8.86 10.77 1.44
C GLN A 40 -8.80 9.24 1.55
N TRP A 41 -8.24 8.74 2.65
CA TRP A 41 -8.09 7.30 2.89
C TRP A 41 -9.41 6.54 2.81
N ARG A 42 -10.53 7.15 3.24
CA ARG A 42 -11.88 6.59 3.15
C ARG A 42 -12.33 6.38 1.70
N HIS A 43 -11.95 7.29 0.79
CA HIS A 43 -12.25 7.15 -0.63
C HIS A 43 -11.44 6.02 -1.25
N LEU A 44 -10.14 5.93 -0.92
CA LEU A 44 -9.29 4.82 -1.36
C LEU A 44 -9.88 3.47 -0.92
N ASP A 45 -10.20 3.34 0.36
CA ASP A 45 -10.81 2.11 0.90
C ASP A 45 -12.14 1.78 0.21
N LYS A 46 -13.01 2.78 0.00
CA LYS A 46 -14.28 2.58 -0.70
C LYS A 46 -14.06 2.08 -2.12
N CYS A 47 -13.16 2.70 -2.87
CA CYS A 47 -12.84 2.28 -4.24
C CYS A 47 -12.30 0.84 -4.28
N LEU A 48 -11.37 0.50 -3.38
CA LEU A 48 -10.78 -0.84 -3.33
C LEU A 48 -11.78 -1.91 -2.85
N ASN A 49 -12.68 -1.57 -1.92
CA ASN A 49 -13.78 -2.43 -1.52
C ASN A 49 -14.73 -2.74 -2.69
N ILE A 50 -15.03 -1.76 -3.56
CA ILE A 50 -15.85 -1.98 -4.76
C ILE A 50 -15.16 -2.93 -5.75
N LEU A 51 -13.83 -2.86 -5.84
CA LEU A 51 -13.03 -3.72 -6.71
C LEU A 51 -12.80 -5.12 -6.12
N GLN A 52 -13.06 -5.33 -4.84
CA GLN A 52 -12.84 -6.58 -4.13
C GLN A 52 -13.83 -7.67 -4.58
N LYS A 53 -13.53 -8.33 -5.70
CA LYS A 53 -14.41 -9.37 -6.27
C LYS A 53 -14.19 -10.79 -5.73
N LYS A 54 -13.20 -11.07 -4.86
CA LYS A 54 -12.96 -12.49 -4.47
C LYS A 54 -12.13 -12.80 -3.23
N TYR A 55 -11.39 -11.86 -2.63
CA TYR A 55 -10.43 -12.20 -1.58
C TYR A 55 -10.58 -11.28 -0.37
N SER A 56 -11.13 -11.82 0.74
CA SER A 56 -10.93 -11.24 2.07
C SER A 56 -9.54 -11.65 2.55
N TYR A 57 -8.59 -10.73 2.55
CA TYR A 57 -7.23 -11.00 2.99
C TYR A 57 -6.96 -10.29 4.32
N ASP A 58 -6.82 -11.05 5.39
CA ASP A 58 -6.36 -10.51 6.68
C ASP A 58 -4.84 -10.37 6.64
N TRP A 59 -4.41 -9.19 6.21
CA TRP A 59 -2.98 -8.88 6.05
C TRP A 59 -2.25 -8.82 7.39
N VAL A 60 -2.94 -8.48 8.49
CA VAL A 60 -2.34 -8.44 9.83
C VAL A 60 -1.96 -9.84 10.26
N LEU A 61 -2.86 -10.81 10.07
CA LEU A 61 -2.59 -12.22 10.36
C LEU A 61 -1.40 -12.74 9.54
N ALA A 62 -1.32 -12.34 8.27
CA ALA A 62 -0.21 -12.70 7.38
C ALA A 62 1.13 -12.11 7.84
N MET A 63 1.12 -10.88 8.35
CA MET A 63 2.31 -10.13 8.75
C MET A 63 2.61 -10.21 10.25
N LYS A 64 1.88 -11.03 11.03
CA LYS A 64 2.00 -11.09 12.50
C LYS A 64 3.39 -11.36 13.06
N ARG A 65 4.26 -12.00 12.27
CA ARG A 65 5.65 -12.34 12.64
C ARG A 65 6.65 -11.24 12.25
N ASP A 66 6.21 -10.23 11.52
CA ASP A 66 7.07 -9.14 11.08
C ASP A 66 7.44 -8.22 12.26
N PRO A 67 8.74 -7.93 12.47
CA PRO A 67 9.20 -7.10 13.57
C PRO A 67 8.71 -5.65 13.47
N VAL A 68 8.55 -5.11 12.26
CA VAL A 68 8.02 -3.76 12.02
C VAL A 68 6.57 -3.69 12.47
N LEU A 69 5.76 -4.68 12.11
CA LEU A 69 4.36 -4.74 12.55
C LEU A 69 4.25 -4.81 14.09
N LYS A 70 5.07 -5.65 14.73
CA LYS A 70 5.12 -5.76 16.19
C LYS A 70 5.53 -4.44 16.85
N SER A 71 6.49 -3.72 16.27
CA SER A 71 6.91 -2.41 16.76
C SER A 71 5.80 -1.37 16.62
N ILE A 72 5.10 -1.32 15.47
CA ILE A 72 3.97 -0.41 15.26
C ILE A 72 2.91 -0.62 16.35
N PHE A 73 2.47 -1.86 16.59
CA PHE A 73 1.47 -2.15 17.62
C PHE A 73 1.91 -1.85 19.05
N LYS A 74 3.22 -1.90 19.33
CA LYS A 74 3.75 -1.51 20.65
C LYS A 74 3.63 0.00 20.89
N HIS A 75 3.69 0.80 19.83
CA HIS A 75 3.75 2.26 19.90
C HIS A 75 2.44 2.96 19.52
N THR A 76 1.47 2.25 18.93
CA THR A 76 0.13 2.77 18.68
C THR A 76 -0.81 2.41 19.83
N GLU A 77 -1.54 3.40 20.34
CA GLU A 77 -2.74 3.14 21.15
C GLU A 77 -3.73 2.30 20.33
N SER A 78 -4.52 1.46 21.02
CA SER A 78 -5.31 0.32 20.54
C SER A 78 -6.32 0.56 19.40
N SER A 79 -6.34 1.76 18.80
CA SER A 79 -7.30 2.22 17.79
C SER A 79 -6.78 2.20 16.35
N CYS A 80 -5.60 1.62 16.09
CA CYS A 80 -5.08 1.56 14.72
C CYS A 80 -6.05 0.74 13.83
N LEU A 81 -6.65 1.41 12.83
CA LEU A 81 -7.60 0.80 11.89
C LEU A 81 -6.88 -0.17 10.94
N THR A 82 -6.60 -1.36 11.43
CA THR A 82 -5.92 -2.43 10.71
C THR A 82 -6.74 -3.02 9.57
N ASN A 83 -8.05 -2.79 9.54
CA ASN A 83 -8.95 -3.35 8.52
C ASN A 83 -9.13 -2.45 7.29
N SER A 84 -8.23 -1.49 7.08
CA SER A 84 -8.24 -0.58 5.93
C SER A 84 -7.15 -0.91 4.92
N TYR A 85 -7.39 -0.74 3.63
CA TYR A 85 -6.32 -0.80 2.62
C TYR A 85 -5.31 0.33 2.83
N ALA A 86 -5.80 1.48 3.29
CA ALA A 86 -4.95 2.58 3.76
C ALA A 86 -3.91 2.14 4.80
N SER A 87 -4.27 1.24 5.73
CA SER A 87 -3.32 0.71 6.72
C SER A 87 -2.26 -0.20 6.12
N VAL A 88 -2.59 -0.95 5.05
CA VAL A 88 -1.60 -1.76 4.30
C VAL A 88 -0.57 -0.86 3.63
N VAL A 89 -1.03 0.22 2.99
CA VAL A 89 -0.16 1.21 2.33
C VAL A 89 0.81 1.84 3.35
N ARG A 90 0.28 2.27 4.50
CA ARG A 90 1.09 2.80 5.62
C ARG A 90 2.08 1.78 6.16
N TYR A 91 1.67 0.52 6.31
CA TYR A 91 2.55 -0.55 6.76
C TYR A 91 3.72 -0.76 5.79
N CYS A 92 3.45 -0.85 4.48
CA CYS A 92 4.49 -0.97 3.46
C CYS A 92 5.48 0.19 3.50
N PHE A 93 4.99 1.43 3.69
CA PHE A 93 5.85 2.60 3.88
C PHE A 93 6.73 2.47 5.13
N ASN A 94 6.16 2.07 6.26
CA ASN A 94 6.90 1.91 7.51
C ASN A 94 7.99 0.83 7.41
N VAL A 95 7.71 -0.28 6.72
CA VAL A 95 8.70 -1.32 6.42
C VAL A 95 9.84 -0.76 5.59
N TYR A 96 9.53 0.01 4.54
CA TYR A 96 10.53 0.65 3.70
C TYR A 96 11.44 1.60 4.51
N CYS A 97 10.85 2.52 5.27
CA CYS A 97 11.62 3.43 6.12
C CYS A 97 12.46 2.67 7.14
N HIS A 98 11.89 1.67 7.82
CA HIS A 98 12.63 0.89 8.81
C HIS A 98 13.88 0.23 8.20
N TYR A 99 13.78 -0.38 7.02
CA TYR A 99 14.95 -1.03 6.41
C TYR A 99 15.91 -0.04 5.75
N ASN A 100 15.42 1.07 5.19
CA ASN A 100 16.26 2.05 4.51
C ASN A 100 16.98 2.99 5.49
N ASP A 101 16.31 3.43 6.56
CA ASP A 101 16.90 4.29 7.59
C ASP A 101 18.02 3.55 8.35
N ASN A 102 17.86 2.24 8.55
CA ASN A 102 18.88 1.36 9.14
C ASN A 102 20.11 1.12 8.24
N ILE A 103 20.04 1.42 6.93
CA ILE A 103 21.22 1.35 6.04
C ILE A 103 22.12 2.59 6.22
N THR A 104 21.54 3.71 6.66
CA THR A 104 22.25 4.98 6.88
C THR A 104 23.09 5.03 8.16
N LEU A 105 22.96 4.03 9.05
CA LEU A 105 23.82 3.87 10.21
C LEU A 105 25.12 3.15 9.79
N LYS A 106 26.02 3.88 9.13
CA LYS A 106 27.44 3.52 8.97
C LYS A 106 28.34 4.74 9.15
#